data_AF-A0A6P1HES5-F1
#
_entry.id   AF-A0A6P1HES5-F1
#
_cell.length_a   1.000
_cell.length_b   1.000
_cell.length_c   1.000
_cell.angle_alpha   90.00
_cell.angle_beta   90.00
_cell.angle_gamma   90.00
#
_symmetry.space_group_name_H-M   'P 1'
#
loop_
_entity.id
_entity.type
_entity.pdbx_description
1 polymer ?
#
loop_
_entity_poly.entity_id
_entity_poly.type
_entity_poly.pdbx_seq_one_letter_code
_entity_poly.pdbx_strand_id
1 'polypeptide(L)'
;MKEMLYKNINMKSGLVLIVILTLMVWGGYNWQEKRQYEDYITNYMMSDELWQVTHSSKKAMNVMEEVTSTKVITPEQASTLSSEFTRIHELTWKYEGMAHEFDRVGERDNLSIGSETSMVAKDIASYFKNMAYELKEAKQLSTEKLKRYQSVLMLTSGWYQVDQEVLGPDTMERLKESGIKGDLWVDYLKALQISTVKTVKSIPVEVEILDFDAYLG
;
A
#
# COMPACT_ATOMS: atom_id res chain seq x y z
N MET A 1 4.46 35.56 -59.10
CA MET A 1 4.26 34.09 -59.06
C MET A 1 4.64 33.52 -57.69
N LYS A 2 4.12 34.09 -56.59
CA LYS A 2 4.35 33.62 -55.21
C LYS A 2 3.08 33.61 -54.35
N GLU A 3 1.94 34.07 -54.87
CA GLU A 3 0.72 34.29 -54.08
C GLU A 3 -0.35 33.20 -54.20
N MET A 4 -0.13 32.14 -54.99
CA MET A 4 -1.14 31.10 -55.23
C MET A 4 -0.83 29.73 -54.62
N LEU A 5 0.14 29.63 -53.71
CA LEU A 5 0.42 28.36 -53.01
C LEU A 5 -0.28 28.22 -51.64
N TYR A 6 -0.93 29.28 -51.13
CA TYR A 6 -1.48 29.29 -49.76
C TYR A 6 -3.01 29.28 -49.65
N LYS A 7 -3.75 29.14 -50.76
CA LYS A 7 -5.22 29.34 -50.74
C LYS A 7 -6.07 28.07 -50.86
N ASN A 8 -5.50 26.90 -50.60
CA ASN A 8 -6.27 25.65 -50.55
C ASN A 8 -5.67 24.62 -49.57
N ILE A 9 -5.18 25.08 -48.41
CA ILE A 9 -5.21 24.20 -47.23
C ILE A 9 -6.69 24.08 -46.89
N ASN A 10 -7.32 23.06 -47.48
CA ASN A 10 -8.71 22.72 -47.27
C ASN A 10 -8.90 22.64 -45.75
N MET A 11 -9.90 23.33 -45.20
CA MET A 11 -10.10 23.46 -43.74
C MET A 11 -10.12 22.08 -43.05
N LYS A 12 -10.55 21.04 -43.80
CA LYS A 12 -10.48 19.62 -43.46
C LYS A 12 -9.05 19.09 -43.26
N SER A 13 -8.11 19.45 -44.13
CA SER A 13 -6.69 19.08 -44.01
C SER A 13 -6.01 19.74 -42.83
N GLY A 14 -6.37 21.00 -42.51
CA GLY A 14 -5.91 21.68 -41.28
C GLY A 14 -6.45 21.00 -40.01
N LEU A 15 -7.73 20.62 -40.01
CA LEU A 15 -8.36 19.86 -38.93
C LEU A 15 -7.70 18.49 -38.72
N VAL A 16 -7.41 17.76 -39.80
CA VAL A 16 -6.69 16.47 -39.73
C VAL A 16 -5.30 16.64 -39.13
N LEU A 17 -4.59 17.72 -39.50
CA LEU A 17 -3.26 18.01 -38.95
C LEU A 17 -3.32 18.30 -37.44
N ILE A 18 -4.35 19.04 -37.00
CA ILE A 18 -4.59 19.31 -35.57
C ILE A 18 -4.89 18.00 -34.84
N VAL A 19 -5.76 17.13 -35.37
CA VAL A 19 -6.06 15.82 -34.78
C VAL A 19 -4.81 14.95 -34.66
N ILE A 20 -3.98 14.88 -35.69
CA ILE A 20 -2.72 14.13 -35.66
C ILE A 20 -1.77 14.71 -34.60
N LEU A 21 -1.62 16.03 -34.52
CA LEU A 21 -0.79 16.67 -33.50
C LEU A 21 -1.33 16.40 -32.09
N THR A 22 -2.65 16.47 -31.89
CA THR A 22 -3.28 16.13 -30.61
C THR A 22 -3.03 14.67 -30.23
N LEU A 23 -3.14 13.73 -31.19
CA LEU A 23 -2.84 12.31 -30.97
C LEU A 23 -1.36 12.07 -30.68
N MET A 24 -0.44 12.80 -31.32
CA MET A 24 1.00 12.71 -31.04
C MET A 24 1.35 13.25 -29.66
N VAL A 25 0.78 14.39 -29.26
CA VAL A 25 0.98 14.97 -27.92
C VAL A 25 0.39 14.04 -26.86
N TRP A 26 -0.82 13.53 -27.08
CA TRP A 26 -1.46 12.60 -26.14
C TRP A 26 -0.73 11.26 -26.05
N GLY A 27 -0.31 10.70 -27.20
CA GLY A 27 0.51 9.49 -27.25
C GLY A 27 1.89 9.67 -26.62
N GLY A 28 2.52 10.84 -26.81
CA GLY A 28 3.80 11.18 -26.19
C GLY A 28 3.70 11.35 -24.67
N TYR A 29 2.63 11.98 -24.17
CA TYR A 29 2.37 12.12 -22.74
C TYR A 29 2.14 10.75 -22.07
N ASN A 30 1.26 9.93 -22.66
CA ASN A 30 1.01 8.57 -22.17
C ASN A 30 2.27 7.70 -22.20
N TRP A 31 3.13 7.86 -23.21
CA TRP A 31 4.38 7.11 -23.31
C TRP A 31 5.42 7.55 -22.26
N GLN A 32 5.53 8.86 -22.00
CA GLN A 32 6.43 9.37 -20.96
C GLN A 32 5.99 8.95 -19.55
N GLU A 33 4.69 9.02 -19.25
CA GLU A 33 4.16 8.51 -17.99
C GLU A 33 4.48 7.02 -17.84
N LYS A 34 4.10 6.19 -18.83
CA LYS A 34 4.38 4.75 -18.82
C LYS A 34 5.86 4.44 -18.62
N ARG A 35 6.77 5.17 -19.27
CA ARG A 35 8.21 4.96 -19.13
C ARG A 35 8.75 5.38 -17.76
N GLN A 36 8.28 6.49 -17.20
CA GLN A 36 8.67 6.88 -15.83
C GLN A 36 8.20 5.86 -14.81
N TYR A 37 7.00 5.30 -14.99
CA TYR A 37 6.51 4.20 -14.17
C TYR A 37 7.35 2.94 -14.37
N GLU A 38 7.60 2.50 -15.61
CA GLU A 38 8.45 1.34 -15.90
C GLU A 38 9.88 1.48 -15.33
N ASP A 39 10.48 2.66 -15.42
CA ASP A 39 11.83 2.95 -14.90
C ASP A 39 11.84 3.02 -13.36
N TYR A 40 10.82 3.60 -12.73
CA TYR A 40 10.68 3.62 -11.27
C TYR A 40 10.56 2.21 -10.70
N ILE A 41 9.84 1.39 -11.45
CA ILE A 41 9.51 0.02 -11.14
C ILE A 41 10.74 -0.87 -11.34
N THR A 42 11.38 -0.85 -12.51
CA THR A 42 12.54 -1.72 -12.81
C THR A 42 13.78 -1.47 -11.97
N ASN A 43 13.87 -0.34 -11.26
CA ASN A 43 14.96 -0.05 -10.36
C ASN A 43 14.71 -0.64 -8.95
N TYR A 44 15.80 -1.09 -8.32
CA TYR A 44 15.91 -1.70 -6.98
C TYR A 44 15.08 -1.10 -5.82
N MET A 45 14.45 0.06 -6.02
CA MET A 45 13.66 0.78 -5.02
C MET A 45 12.44 -0.02 -4.55
N MET A 46 11.75 -0.72 -5.45
CA MET A 46 10.54 -1.46 -5.08
C MET A 46 10.81 -2.68 -4.20
N SER A 47 11.91 -3.41 -4.47
CA SER A 47 12.32 -4.54 -3.64
C SER A 47 12.74 -4.09 -2.22
N ASP A 48 13.41 -2.94 -2.11
CA ASP A 48 13.82 -2.38 -0.82
C ASP A 48 12.63 -1.92 0.02
N GLU A 49 11.67 -1.26 -0.61
CA GLU A 49 10.46 -0.78 0.03
C GLU A 49 9.52 -1.93 0.45
N LEU A 50 9.33 -2.98 -0.36
CA LEU A 50 8.57 -4.16 0.07
C LEU A 50 9.25 -4.89 1.23
N TRP A 51 10.57 -4.96 1.25
CA TRP A 51 11.32 -5.48 2.41
C TRP A 51 11.08 -4.65 3.68
N GLN A 52 10.89 -3.33 3.56
CA GLN A 52 10.55 -2.47 4.69
C GLN A 52 9.16 -2.76 5.27
N VAL A 53 8.18 -3.18 4.46
CA VAL A 53 6.87 -3.65 4.95
C VAL A 53 7.09 -4.87 5.87
N THR A 54 7.90 -5.82 5.45
CA THR A 54 8.21 -7.01 6.26
C THR A 54 8.90 -6.68 7.58
N HIS A 55 9.88 -5.77 7.52
CA HIS A 55 10.58 -5.34 8.72
C HIS A 55 9.64 -4.64 9.71
N SER A 56 8.77 -3.76 9.21
CA SER A 56 7.78 -3.06 10.04
C SER A 56 6.72 -3.99 10.61
N SER A 57 6.20 -4.96 9.84
CA SER A 57 5.27 -5.98 10.32
C SER A 57 5.88 -6.80 11.47
N LYS A 58 7.12 -7.28 11.30
CA LYS A 58 7.84 -8.03 12.33
C LYS A 58 8.06 -7.20 13.61
N LYS A 59 8.48 -5.95 13.45
CA LYS A 59 8.75 -5.08 14.59
C LYS A 59 7.47 -4.73 15.34
N ALA A 60 6.38 -4.42 14.63
CA ALA A 60 5.07 -4.18 15.24
C ALA A 60 4.57 -5.43 15.97
N MET A 61 4.70 -6.62 15.37
CA MET A 61 4.38 -7.90 16.00
C MET A 61 5.13 -8.08 17.33
N ASN A 62 6.46 -7.93 17.33
CA ASN A 62 7.26 -8.10 18.55
C ASN A 62 6.85 -7.13 19.68
N VAL A 63 6.57 -5.87 19.34
CA VAL A 63 6.10 -4.89 20.35
C VAL A 63 4.71 -5.27 20.86
N MET A 64 3.82 -5.74 20.00
CA MET A 64 2.49 -6.19 20.40
C MET A 64 2.54 -7.46 21.27
N GLU A 65 3.44 -8.41 21.00
CA GLU A 65 3.70 -9.57 21.86
C GLU A 65 4.17 -9.15 23.26
N GLU A 66 5.10 -8.18 23.31
CA GLU A 66 5.57 -7.63 24.58
C GLU A 66 4.44 -6.95 25.36
N VAL A 67 3.66 -6.09 24.71
CA VAL A 67 2.55 -5.37 25.35
C VAL A 67 1.45 -6.32 25.83
N THR A 68 1.11 -7.35 25.03
CA THR A 68 0.07 -8.31 25.41
C THR A 68 0.51 -9.26 26.52
N SER A 69 1.79 -9.64 26.56
CA SER A 69 2.36 -10.51 27.61
C SER A 69 2.54 -9.76 28.94
N THR A 70 3.12 -8.56 28.90
CA THR A 70 3.32 -7.70 30.08
C THR A 70 2.03 -7.02 30.53
N LYS A 71 1.05 -6.88 29.63
CA LYS A 71 -0.21 -6.15 29.81
C LYS A 71 0.00 -4.67 30.11
N VAL A 72 1.16 -4.13 29.74
CA VAL A 72 1.55 -2.74 29.96
C VAL A 72 1.96 -2.16 28.61
N ILE A 73 1.55 -0.92 28.35
CA ILE A 73 2.08 -0.15 27.22
C ILE A 73 2.85 1.07 27.72
N THR A 74 4.04 1.28 27.17
CA THR A 74 4.83 2.50 27.37
C THR A 74 4.63 3.52 26.24
N PRO A 75 4.92 4.82 26.47
CA PRO A 75 4.90 5.83 25.42
C PRO A 75 5.80 5.47 24.23
N GLU A 76 6.97 4.87 24.47
CA GLU A 76 7.93 4.46 23.44
C GLU A 76 7.38 3.32 22.57
N GLN A 77 6.69 2.35 23.19
CA GLN A 77 6.02 1.28 22.47
C GLN A 77 4.86 1.82 21.62
N ALA A 78 4.04 2.73 22.16
CA ALA A 78 2.99 3.38 21.39
C ALA A 78 3.55 4.18 20.19
N SER A 79 4.61 4.97 20.42
CA SER A 79 5.28 5.71 19.36
C SER A 79 5.87 4.79 18.29
N THR A 80 6.49 3.68 18.71
CA THR A 80 7.02 2.66 17.80
C THR A 80 5.93 2.05 16.95
N LEU A 81 4.82 1.60 17.56
CA LEU A 81 3.70 1.03 16.84
C LEU A 81 3.13 2.03 15.82
N SER A 82 2.93 3.29 16.23
CA SER A 82 2.48 4.35 15.32
C SER A 82 3.39 4.49 14.09
N SER A 83 4.71 4.53 14.31
CA SER A 83 5.70 4.65 13.25
C SER A 83 5.69 3.44 12.31
N GLU A 84 5.67 2.22 12.84
CA GLU A 84 5.69 1.01 12.01
C GLU A 84 4.40 0.84 11.20
N PHE A 85 3.23 1.12 11.79
CA PHE A 85 1.96 1.10 11.05
C PHE A 85 1.85 2.23 10.03
N THR A 86 2.44 3.40 10.28
CA THR A 86 2.54 4.48 9.28
C THR A 86 3.35 4.01 8.09
N ARG A 87 4.50 3.35 8.31
CA ARG A 87 5.32 2.81 7.23
C ARG A 87 4.58 1.73 6.44
N ILE A 88 3.88 0.81 7.10
CA ILE A 88 3.04 -0.19 6.42
C ILE A 88 1.97 0.49 5.57
N HIS A 89 1.26 1.49 6.10
CA HIS A 89 0.27 2.26 5.36
C HIS A 89 0.85 2.92 4.11
N GLU A 90 1.91 3.70 4.25
CA GLU A 90 2.50 4.47 3.14
C GLU A 90 2.96 3.57 2.01
N LEU A 91 3.60 2.46 2.33
CA LEU A 91 4.13 1.52 1.35
C LEU A 91 3.00 0.72 0.69
N THR A 92 2.06 0.18 1.46
CA THR A 92 0.91 -0.56 0.88
C THR A 92 0.02 0.34 0.04
N TRP A 93 -0.31 1.54 0.52
CA TRP A 93 -1.11 2.53 -0.23
C TRP A 93 -0.48 2.87 -1.57
N LYS A 94 0.84 3.10 -1.57
CA LYS A 94 1.59 3.39 -2.79
C LYS A 94 1.48 2.26 -3.81
N TYR A 95 1.67 1.00 -3.38
CA TYR A 95 1.66 -0.13 -4.31
C TYR A 95 0.25 -0.57 -4.73
N GLU A 96 -0.75 -0.42 -3.86
CA GLU A 96 -2.16 -0.53 -4.23
C GLU A 96 -2.53 0.52 -5.29
N GLY A 97 -2.08 1.77 -5.11
CA GLY A 97 -2.24 2.84 -6.10
C GLY A 97 -1.56 2.52 -7.43
N MET A 98 -0.36 1.94 -7.40
CA MET A 98 0.32 1.48 -8.62
C MET A 98 -0.45 0.33 -9.31
N ALA A 99 -0.99 -0.63 -8.57
CA ALA A 99 -1.82 -1.69 -9.14
C ALA A 99 -3.08 -1.14 -9.81
N HIS A 100 -3.77 -0.20 -9.18
CA HIS A 100 -4.92 0.46 -9.78
C HIS A 100 -4.56 1.24 -11.05
N GLU A 101 -3.38 1.86 -11.08
CA GLU A 101 -2.90 2.55 -12.27
C GLU A 101 -2.63 1.57 -13.41
N PHE A 102 -2.04 0.41 -13.15
CA PHE A 102 -1.84 -0.66 -14.14
C PHE A 102 -3.15 -1.15 -14.75
N ASP A 103 -4.18 -1.36 -13.92
CA ASP A 103 -5.53 -1.70 -14.37
C ASP A 103 -6.12 -0.59 -15.25
N ARG A 104 -5.95 0.67 -14.84
CA ARG A 104 -6.49 1.86 -15.54
C ARG A 104 -5.86 2.06 -16.92
N VAL A 105 -4.55 1.85 -17.04
CA VAL A 105 -3.82 2.08 -18.31
C VAL A 105 -3.86 0.88 -19.27
N GLY A 106 -4.59 -0.19 -18.91
CA GLY A 106 -4.80 -1.38 -19.74
C GLY A 106 -3.54 -2.23 -19.93
N GLU A 107 -2.58 -2.10 -19.03
CA GLU A 107 -1.32 -2.88 -19.06
C GLU A 107 -1.51 -4.26 -18.41
N ARG A 108 -2.48 -4.40 -17.51
CA ARG A 108 -2.92 -5.67 -16.91
C ARG A 108 -4.43 -5.62 -16.66
N ASP A 109 -5.13 -6.71 -16.98
CA ASP A 109 -6.57 -6.78 -16.77
C ASP A 109 -6.88 -7.26 -15.34
N ASN A 110 -7.60 -6.42 -14.58
CA ASN A 110 -8.26 -6.74 -13.32
C ASN A 110 -7.34 -7.40 -12.26
N LEU A 111 -6.40 -6.64 -11.73
CA LEU A 111 -5.57 -7.05 -10.62
C LEU A 111 -6.38 -7.28 -9.33
N SER A 112 -7.59 -6.73 -9.20
CA SER A 112 -8.49 -6.95 -8.05
C SER A 112 -7.84 -6.64 -6.68
N ILE A 113 -6.88 -5.71 -6.64
CA ILE A 113 -6.26 -5.23 -5.39
C ILE A 113 -7.11 -4.09 -4.85
N GLY A 114 -7.48 -4.15 -3.56
CA GLY A 114 -8.21 -3.12 -2.83
C GLY A 114 -7.33 -2.37 -1.84
N SER A 115 -7.92 -1.44 -1.08
CA SER A 115 -7.21 -0.58 -0.14
C SER A 115 -7.34 -1.01 1.34
N GLU A 116 -7.81 -2.22 1.61
CA GLU A 116 -8.14 -2.65 2.98
C GLU A 116 -6.92 -2.69 3.89
N THR A 117 -5.78 -3.17 3.39
CA THR A 117 -4.55 -3.27 4.19
C THR A 117 -4.03 -1.89 4.55
N SER A 118 -3.91 -0.99 3.56
CA SER A 118 -3.41 0.37 3.81
C SER A 118 -4.33 1.16 4.74
N MET A 119 -5.65 1.03 4.60
CA MET A 119 -6.61 1.72 5.46
C MET A 119 -6.55 1.22 6.91
N VAL A 120 -6.52 -0.11 7.13
CA VAL A 120 -6.38 -0.68 8.48
C VAL A 120 -5.06 -0.23 9.14
N ALA A 121 -3.96 -0.24 8.40
CA ALA A 121 -2.68 0.22 8.92
C ALA A 121 -2.72 1.70 9.34
N LYS A 122 -3.37 2.57 8.56
CA LYS A 122 -3.53 4.00 8.88
C LYS A 122 -4.31 4.23 10.17
N ASP A 123 -5.39 3.49 10.38
CA ASP A 123 -6.24 3.66 11.56
C ASP A 123 -5.50 3.23 12.83
N ILE A 124 -4.78 2.11 12.76
CA ILE A 124 -3.94 1.65 13.86
C ILE A 124 -2.79 2.63 14.12
N ALA A 125 -2.15 3.17 13.08
CA ALA A 125 -1.10 4.18 13.20
C ALA A 125 -1.60 5.42 13.95
N SER A 126 -2.80 5.89 13.60
CA SER A 126 -3.46 7.05 14.20
C SER A 126 -3.84 6.80 15.67
N TYR A 127 -4.36 5.61 15.97
CA TYR A 127 -4.67 5.19 17.34
C TYR A 127 -3.43 5.27 18.24
N PHE A 128 -2.33 4.66 17.81
CA PHE A 128 -1.09 4.65 18.59
C PHE A 128 -0.39 6.00 18.63
N LYS A 129 -0.54 6.83 17.58
CA LYS A 129 -0.06 8.21 17.57
C LYS A 129 -0.70 9.02 18.70
N ASN A 130 -2.04 9.01 18.76
CA ASN A 130 -2.78 9.71 19.80
C ASN A 130 -2.43 9.17 21.18
N MET A 131 -2.33 7.85 21.31
CA MET A 131 -1.93 7.23 22.57
C MET A 131 -0.53 7.65 23.02
N ALA A 132 0.46 7.72 22.12
CA ALA A 132 1.82 8.15 22.45
C ALA A 132 1.86 9.61 22.94
N TYR A 133 1.00 10.49 22.42
CA TYR A 133 0.88 11.85 22.90
C TYR A 133 0.20 11.95 24.28
N GLU A 134 -0.77 11.07 24.55
CA GLU A 134 -1.53 11.07 25.80
C GLU A 134 -0.80 10.36 26.95
N LEU A 135 -0.02 9.32 26.65
CA LEU A 135 0.74 8.56 27.63
C LEU A 135 1.95 9.37 28.10
N LYS A 136 1.96 9.69 29.40
CA LYS A 136 3.13 10.30 30.07
C LYS A 136 4.06 9.27 30.69
N GLU A 137 3.52 8.10 31.02
CA GLU A 137 4.22 6.99 31.66
C GLU A 137 3.58 5.66 31.27
N ALA A 138 4.22 4.55 31.64
CA ALA A 138 3.71 3.21 31.37
C ALA A 138 2.32 2.98 32.00
N LYS A 139 1.40 2.38 31.24
CA LYS A 139 0.01 2.19 31.66
C LYS A 139 -0.42 0.74 31.58
N GLN A 140 -1.02 0.26 32.67
CA GLN A 140 -1.66 -1.05 32.71
C GLN A 140 -2.89 -1.07 31.79
N LEU A 141 -2.99 -2.10 30.95
CA LEU A 141 -4.12 -2.30 30.06
C LEU A 141 -5.28 -2.98 30.80
N SER A 142 -6.50 -2.49 30.58
CA SER A 142 -7.71 -3.17 31.01
C SER A 142 -7.95 -4.43 30.17
N THR A 143 -8.73 -5.38 30.69
CA THR A 143 -9.09 -6.63 29.98
C THR A 143 -9.74 -6.36 28.63
N GLU A 144 -10.57 -5.32 28.52
CA GLU A 144 -11.19 -4.92 27.26
C GLU A 144 -10.14 -4.43 26.24
N LYS A 145 -9.22 -3.56 26.68
CA LYS A 145 -8.11 -3.08 25.83
C LYS A 145 -7.18 -4.21 25.40
N LEU A 146 -6.92 -5.19 26.27
CA LEU A 146 -6.10 -6.35 25.93
C LEU A 146 -6.66 -7.15 24.74
N LYS A 147 -7.99 -7.30 24.62
CA LYS A 147 -8.61 -7.93 23.44
C LYS A 147 -8.32 -7.15 22.15
N ARG A 148 -8.36 -5.82 22.23
CA ARG A 148 -8.04 -4.94 21.10
C ARG A 148 -6.59 -5.14 20.67
N TYR A 149 -5.67 -5.24 21.62
CA TYR A 149 -4.25 -5.46 21.36
C TYR A 149 -3.97 -6.86 20.80
N GLN A 150 -4.65 -7.89 21.30
CA GLN A 150 -4.57 -9.24 20.74
C GLN A 150 -5.05 -9.28 19.28
N SER A 151 -6.06 -8.49 18.94
CA SER A 151 -6.57 -8.38 17.57
C SER A 151 -5.55 -7.72 16.64
N VAL A 152 -4.90 -6.64 17.10
CA VAL A 152 -3.81 -5.99 16.37
C VAL A 152 -2.60 -6.93 16.23
N LEU A 153 -2.27 -7.72 17.26
CA LEU A 153 -1.24 -8.75 17.18
C LEU A 153 -1.57 -9.81 16.13
N MET A 154 -2.82 -10.27 16.05
CA MET A 154 -3.23 -11.22 15.00
C MET A 154 -3.05 -10.64 13.60
N LEU A 155 -3.36 -9.35 13.40
CA LEU A 155 -3.15 -8.66 12.13
C LEU A 155 -1.67 -8.60 11.74
N THR A 156 -0.81 -8.10 12.64
CA THR A 156 0.62 -7.96 12.33
C THR A 156 1.33 -9.31 12.17
N SER A 157 0.92 -10.32 12.94
CA SER A 157 1.41 -11.69 12.77
C SER A 157 0.97 -12.26 11.42
N GLY A 158 -0.27 -12.01 11.00
CA GLY A 158 -0.78 -12.43 9.70
C GLY A 158 -0.07 -11.76 8.54
N TRP A 159 0.26 -10.47 8.63
CA TRP A 159 1.06 -9.77 7.62
C TRP A 159 2.49 -10.31 7.57
N TYR A 160 3.15 -10.47 8.72
CA TYR A 160 4.48 -11.06 8.78
C TYR A 160 4.50 -12.49 8.20
N GLN A 161 3.47 -13.28 8.45
CA GLN A 161 3.35 -14.63 7.89
C GLN A 161 3.20 -14.62 6.37
N VAL A 162 2.38 -13.71 5.81
CA VAL A 162 2.28 -13.51 4.36
C VAL A 162 3.65 -13.19 3.75
N ASP A 163 4.45 -12.36 4.42
CA ASP A 163 5.81 -12.05 3.98
C ASP A 163 6.67 -13.32 3.89
N GLN A 164 6.62 -14.16 4.93
CA GLN A 164 7.40 -15.41 4.95
C GLN A 164 6.92 -16.41 3.89
N GLU A 165 5.61 -16.49 3.64
CA GLU A 165 5.02 -17.46 2.72
C GLU A 165 5.19 -17.08 1.24
N VAL A 166 5.02 -15.79 0.91
CA VAL A 166 5.10 -15.32 -0.48
C VAL A 166 6.55 -15.03 -0.87
N LEU A 167 7.28 -14.31 -0.02
CA LEU A 167 8.62 -13.82 -0.35
C LEU A 167 9.72 -14.78 0.14
N GLY A 168 9.52 -15.52 1.23
CA GLY A 168 10.47 -16.49 1.75
C GLY A 168 11.70 -15.86 2.44
N PRO A 169 12.65 -16.67 2.95
CA PRO A 169 13.82 -16.17 3.67
C PRO A 169 14.77 -15.32 2.80
N ASP A 170 14.80 -15.56 1.48
CA ASP A 170 15.63 -14.84 0.51
C ASP A 170 14.85 -13.72 -0.21
N THR A 171 13.90 -13.11 0.51
CA THR A 171 12.94 -12.08 0.01
C THR A 171 13.58 -11.05 -0.92
N MET A 172 14.72 -10.47 -0.51
CA MET A 172 15.40 -9.41 -1.26
C MET A 172 16.00 -9.92 -2.57
N GLU A 173 16.54 -11.14 -2.60
CA GLU A 173 17.13 -11.75 -3.80
C GLU A 173 16.03 -12.18 -4.77
N ARG A 174 14.95 -12.81 -4.27
CA ARG A 174 13.80 -13.21 -5.10
C ARG A 174 13.06 -12.03 -5.71
N LEU A 175 12.88 -10.93 -4.96
CA LEU A 175 12.28 -9.70 -5.49
C LEU A 175 13.15 -9.02 -6.56
N LYS A 176 14.48 -9.15 -6.45
CA LYS A 176 15.42 -8.65 -7.46
C LYS A 176 15.44 -9.53 -8.70
N GLU A 177 15.45 -10.85 -8.52
CA GLU A 177 15.48 -11.84 -9.59
C GLU A 177 14.17 -11.89 -10.39
N SER A 178 13.02 -11.71 -9.74
CA SER A 178 11.72 -11.69 -10.43
C SER A 178 11.55 -10.47 -11.32
N GLY A 179 12.25 -9.36 -11.01
CA GLY A 179 11.90 -8.03 -11.49
C GLY A 179 10.39 -7.75 -11.35
N ILE A 180 9.86 -6.79 -12.12
CA ILE A 180 8.41 -6.51 -12.19
C ILE A 180 7.73 -7.16 -13.40
N LYS A 181 8.47 -7.98 -14.14
CA LYS A 181 7.81 -8.98 -14.99
C LYS A 181 7.20 -10.12 -14.17
N GLY A 182 7.57 -10.26 -12.89
CA GLY A 182 6.94 -11.21 -11.97
C GLY A 182 5.65 -10.65 -11.36
N ASP A 183 4.59 -11.45 -11.36
CA ASP A 183 3.35 -11.22 -10.60
C ASP A 183 3.55 -11.26 -9.08
N LEU A 184 4.77 -11.52 -8.60
CA LEU A 184 5.09 -11.75 -7.19
C LEU A 184 4.67 -10.59 -6.27
N TRP A 185 4.84 -9.34 -6.69
CA TRP A 185 4.40 -8.19 -5.88
C TRP A 185 2.87 -8.05 -5.85
N VAL A 186 2.19 -8.38 -6.96
CA VAL A 186 0.73 -8.43 -7.03
C VAL A 186 0.22 -9.55 -6.13
N ASP A 187 0.83 -10.73 -6.21
CA ASP A 187 0.50 -11.89 -5.38
C ASP A 187 0.72 -11.58 -3.90
N TYR A 188 1.79 -10.86 -3.58
CA TYR A 188 2.07 -10.37 -2.25
C TYR A 188 0.99 -9.41 -1.73
N LEU A 189 0.62 -8.38 -2.50
CA LEU A 189 -0.44 -7.44 -2.11
C LEU A 189 -1.80 -8.14 -1.96
N LYS A 190 -2.12 -9.05 -2.88
CA LYS A 190 -3.34 -9.89 -2.79
C LYS A 190 -3.33 -10.74 -1.53
N ALA A 191 -2.21 -11.39 -1.21
CA ALA A 191 -2.08 -12.20 -0.02
C ALA A 191 -2.21 -11.34 1.25
N LEU A 192 -1.62 -10.14 1.29
CA LEU A 192 -1.79 -9.19 2.37
C LEU A 192 -3.27 -8.80 2.55
N GLN A 193 -3.95 -8.40 1.47
CA GLN A 193 -5.36 -8.05 1.50
C GLN A 193 -6.24 -9.22 1.99
N ILE A 194 -6.01 -10.43 1.48
CA ILE A 194 -6.72 -11.63 1.92
C ILE A 194 -6.49 -11.89 3.41
N SER A 195 -5.25 -11.76 3.89
CA SER A 195 -4.89 -11.91 5.30
C SER A 195 -5.58 -10.86 6.17
N THR A 196 -5.57 -9.59 5.75
CA THR A 196 -6.27 -8.48 6.42
C THR A 196 -7.76 -8.78 6.52
N VAL A 197 -8.43 -9.06 5.40
CA VAL A 197 -9.88 -9.31 5.36
C VAL A 197 -10.26 -10.53 6.21
N LYS A 198 -9.49 -11.61 6.13
CA LYS A 198 -9.74 -12.83 6.93
C LYS A 198 -9.59 -12.55 8.43
N THR A 199 -8.54 -11.82 8.81
CA THR A 199 -8.26 -11.51 10.21
C THR A 199 -9.30 -10.56 10.78
N VAL A 200 -9.64 -9.48 10.06
CA VAL A 200 -10.71 -8.53 10.44
C VAL A 200 -12.05 -9.25 10.66
N LYS A 201 -12.44 -10.15 9.74
CA LYS A 201 -13.68 -10.94 9.88
C LYS A 201 -13.68 -11.90 11.07
N SER A 202 -12.49 -12.32 11.53
CA SER A 202 -12.34 -13.28 12.64
C SER A 202 -12.28 -12.62 14.02
N ILE A 203 -12.18 -11.28 14.08
CA ILE A 203 -12.16 -10.54 15.35
C ILE A 203 -13.60 -10.44 15.90
N PRO A 204 -13.89 -10.91 17.13
CA PRO A 204 -15.20 -10.79 17.73
C PRO A 204 -15.60 -9.30 17.88
N VAL A 205 -16.70 -8.93 17.23
CA VAL A 205 -17.19 -7.55 17.08
C VAL A 205 -17.65 -6.97 18.42
N GLU A 206 -16.79 -6.11 19.00
CA GLU A 206 -17.11 -4.86 19.72
C GLU A 206 -15.79 -4.12 20.04
N VAL A 207 -14.84 -4.19 19.13
CA VAL A 207 -13.62 -3.39 19.20
C VAL A 207 -13.84 -2.22 18.27
N GLU A 208 -14.15 -1.04 18.81
CA GLU A 208 -14.29 0.28 18.14
C GLU A 208 -13.04 0.73 17.34
N ILE A 209 -12.11 -0.18 17.03
CA ILE A 209 -11.02 0.05 16.08
C ILE A 209 -11.51 -0.26 14.64
N LEU A 210 -12.66 -0.92 14.47
CA LEU A 210 -13.09 -1.46 13.17
C LEU A 210 -14.55 -1.12 12.79
N ASP A 211 -15.08 0.06 13.16
CA ASP A 211 -16.34 0.54 12.54
C ASP A 211 -16.01 1.20 11.19
N PHE A 212 -15.68 0.37 10.19
CA PHE A 212 -15.30 0.81 8.84
C PHE A 212 -16.49 1.31 8.01
N ASP A 213 -17.72 0.96 8.41
CA ASP A 213 -18.94 1.38 7.71
C ASP A 213 -19.44 2.76 8.18
N ALA A 214 -19.08 3.21 9.38
CA ALA A 214 -19.50 4.52 9.91
C ALA A 214 -18.81 5.73 9.24
N TYR A 215 -17.76 5.53 8.44
CA TYR A 215 -17.00 6.61 7.78
C TYR A 215 -17.24 6.73 6.26
N LEU A 216 -18.10 5.89 5.68
CA LEU A 216 -18.49 5.98 4.26
C LEU A 216 -19.95 6.46 4.06
N GLY A 217 -20.54 7.10 5.08
CA GLY A 217 -21.84 7.78 5.04
C GLY A 217 -21.72 9.29 5.08
#